data_AF-T1AUH0-F1
#
_entry.id   AF-T1AUH0-F1
#
_cell.length_a   1.000
_cell.length_b   1.000
_cell.length_c   1.000
_cell.angle_alpha   90.00
_cell.angle_beta   90.00
_cell.angle_gamma   90.00
#
_symmetry.space_group_name_H-M   'P 1'
#
loop_
_entity.id
_entity.type
_entity.pdbx_description
1 polymer ?
#
loop_
_entity_poly.entity_id
_entity_poly.type
_entity_poly.pdbx_seq_one_letter_code
_entity_poly.pdbx_strand_id
1 'polypeptide(L)'
;MDVAVDFHETPYYGTAIDRAHPQYVKTKEERGTHRAYRYVTLDIVTHGFRLTVALRYLDHRGRLRAALRDVLEDARKAGVRIGRLYLDREFYTYEVLNWLRHEGLTVIVPLRLGSSQRKRWEHGQKSYVSEHLLKDSKGRGAPLPLRIHVVVRYQMGERFGKHGCQYLIYAVLGGLSLDARHEVPLRKTHELYRRRFGIESSYRIAHQALPRTCARSVPWRLLYLGVALMLENEWVILRLQYTSEGRQGPTGMALREELLRFEDLLELLFLSVSRILGIIHVVGNPKPPPARLKRWGMSL
;
A
#
# COMPACT_ATOMS: atom_id res chain seq x y z
N MET A 1 -0.96 17.37 -3.60
CA MET A 1 -1.35 16.05 -4.14
C MET A 1 -1.90 15.20 -3.02
N ASP A 2 -2.79 14.27 -3.34
CA ASP A 2 -3.25 13.25 -2.39
C ASP A 2 -2.29 12.06 -2.47
N VAL A 3 -1.97 11.47 -1.33
CA VAL A 3 -1.08 10.30 -1.24
C VAL A 3 -1.69 9.23 -0.34
N ALA A 4 -1.35 7.97 -0.58
CA ALA A 4 -1.72 6.85 0.28
C ALA A 4 -0.47 6.14 0.80
N VAL A 5 -0.56 5.60 2.03
CA VAL A 5 0.48 4.75 2.61
C VAL A 5 -0.09 3.40 2.99
N ASP A 6 0.53 2.36 2.43
CA ASP A 6 0.08 0.98 2.48
C ASP A 6 1.18 0.04 2.95
N PHE A 7 0.78 -1.17 3.32
CA PHE A 7 1.69 -2.26 3.57
C PHE A 7 1.70 -3.24 2.41
N HIS A 8 2.88 -3.68 2.02
CA HIS A 8 3.08 -4.85 1.18
C HIS A 8 3.63 -5.98 2.03
N GLU A 9 3.02 -7.16 1.97
CA GLU A 9 3.49 -8.35 2.67
C GLU A 9 3.85 -9.46 1.67
N THR A 10 5.00 -10.09 1.86
CA THR A 10 5.35 -11.32 1.14
C THR A 10 5.62 -12.45 2.12
N PRO A 11 4.97 -13.62 1.99
CA PRO A 11 5.16 -14.75 2.88
C PRO A 11 6.62 -15.16 3.08
N TYR A 12 6.97 -15.50 4.33
CA TYR A 12 8.31 -15.93 4.74
C TYR A 12 8.28 -17.35 5.30
N TYR A 13 9.09 -18.24 4.70
CA TYR A 13 9.18 -19.66 5.07
C TYR A 13 10.55 -20.07 5.65
N GLY A 14 11.51 -19.14 5.70
CA GLY A 14 12.85 -19.44 6.18
C GLY A 14 12.99 -19.49 7.70
N THR A 15 14.17 -19.88 8.15
CA THR A 15 14.61 -19.70 9.54
C THR A 15 15.19 -18.30 9.70
N ALA A 16 14.87 -17.60 10.80
CA ALA A 16 15.47 -16.30 11.10
C ALA A 16 17.00 -16.41 11.05
N ILE A 17 17.66 -15.47 10.35
CA ILE A 17 19.13 -15.44 10.32
C ILE A 17 19.64 -14.97 11.69
N ASP A 18 19.01 -13.94 12.23
CA ASP A 18 19.13 -13.50 13.62
C ASP A 18 17.79 -13.71 14.32
N ARG A 19 17.77 -14.51 15.40
CA ARG A 19 16.56 -14.75 16.20
C ARG A 19 16.16 -13.55 17.05
N ALA A 20 17.13 -12.72 17.45
CA ALA A 20 16.87 -11.49 18.19
C ALA A 20 16.35 -10.38 17.25
N HIS A 21 16.77 -10.40 15.98
CA HIS A 21 16.34 -9.44 14.96
C HIS A 21 15.85 -10.12 13.69
N PRO A 22 14.69 -10.80 13.74
CA PRO A 22 14.19 -11.50 12.58
C PRO A 22 13.90 -10.53 11.42
N GLN A 23 14.18 -11.01 10.21
CA GLN A 23 13.90 -10.29 8.97
C GLN A 23 12.42 -10.33 8.53
N TYR A 24 11.53 -10.83 9.39
CA TYR A 24 10.11 -10.93 9.12
C TYR A 24 9.32 -10.36 10.29
N VAL A 25 8.09 -9.95 10.01
CA VAL A 25 7.08 -9.63 11.01
C VAL A 25 6.14 -10.83 11.18
N LYS A 26 5.50 -10.93 12.35
CA LYS A 26 4.37 -11.85 12.53
C LYS A 26 3.13 -11.22 11.90
N THR A 27 2.41 -12.00 11.11
CA THR A 27 1.17 -11.58 10.44
C THR A 27 0.11 -12.67 10.58
N LYS A 28 -1.07 -12.43 10.02
CA LYS A 28 -2.11 -13.46 9.89
C LYS A 28 -1.59 -14.62 9.04
N GLU A 29 -2.21 -15.78 9.20
CA GLU A 29 -1.84 -16.90 8.35
C GLU A 29 -2.12 -16.56 6.88
N GLU A 30 -1.09 -16.71 6.06
CA GLU A 30 -1.21 -16.62 4.63
C GLU A 30 -0.34 -17.70 3.99
N ARG A 31 -0.95 -18.54 3.14
CA ARG A 31 -0.27 -19.64 2.42
C ARG A 31 0.59 -20.52 3.35
N GLY A 32 0.07 -20.86 4.53
CA GLY A 32 0.71 -21.77 5.49
C GLY A 32 1.84 -21.16 6.33
N THR A 33 1.97 -19.82 6.40
CA THR A 33 2.91 -19.15 7.31
C THR A 33 2.27 -17.96 8.01
N HIS A 34 2.70 -17.72 9.25
CA HIS A 34 2.35 -16.52 10.04
C HIS A 34 3.46 -15.47 10.00
N ARG A 35 4.34 -15.53 9.00
CA ARG A 35 5.53 -14.69 8.90
C ARG A 35 5.59 -14.08 7.52
N ALA A 36 5.88 -12.79 7.45
CA ALA A 36 6.05 -12.09 6.18
C ALA A 36 7.19 -11.08 6.23
N TYR A 37 7.84 -10.88 5.08
CA TYR A 37 8.52 -9.62 4.83
C TYR A 37 7.45 -8.54 4.69
N ARG A 38 7.66 -7.41 5.33
CA ARG A 38 6.70 -6.30 5.28
C ARG A 38 7.39 -5.04 4.82
N TYR A 39 6.72 -4.34 3.92
CA TYR A 39 7.19 -3.09 3.35
C TYR A 39 6.10 -2.03 3.50
N VAL A 40 6.52 -0.78 3.53
CA VAL A 40 5.67 0.40 3.51
C VAL A 40 5.91 1.11 2.20
N THR A 41 4.85 1.35 1.43
CA THR A 41 4.91 2.18 0.23
C THR A 41 4.18 3.50 0.45
N LEU A 42 4.59 4.52 -0.28
CA LEU A 42 3.82 5.74 -0.44
C LEU A 42 3.52 5.95 -1.92
N ASP A 43 2.24 6.07 -2.23
CA ASP A 43 1.75 6.23 -3.59
C ASP A 43 1.11 7.60 -3.76
N ILE A 44 1.43 8.29 -4.85
CA ILE A 44 0.62 9.41 -5.33
C ILE A 44 -0.70 8.83 -5.81
N VAL A 45 -1.80 9.36 -5.30
CA VAL A 45 -3.14 8.91 -5.63
C VAL A 45 -3.89 10.01 -6.35
N THR A 46 -4.26 9.74 -7.60
CA THR A 46 -5.12 10.61 -8.39
C THR A 46 -6.24 9.80 -9.04
N HIS A 47 -7.16 10.50 -9.68
CA HIS A 47 -8.30 9.87 -10.33
C HIS A 47 -7.79 9.15 -11.59
N GLY A 48 -7.82 7.81 -11.57
CA GLY A 48 -7.47 6.97 -12.72
C GLY A 48 -6.05 6.39 -12.75
N PHE A 49 -5.11 6.87 -11.94
CA PHE A 49 -3.75 6.31 -11.88
C PHE A 49 -3.05 6.52 -10.55
N ARG A 50 -1.92 5.82 -10.38
CA ARG A 50 -1.08 5.82 -9.17
C ARG A 50 0.37 5.70 -9.53
N LEU A 51 1.22 6.27 -8.68
CA LEU A 51 2.67 6.19 -8.81
C LEU A 51 3.29 5.96 -7.44
N THR A 52 4.05 4.88 -7.30
CA THR A 52 4.78 4.58 -6.07
C THR A 52 6.01 5.47 -6.00
N VAL A 53 6.10 6.36 -5.02
CA VAL A 53 7.22 7.33 -4.92
C VAL A 53 8.16 7.09 -3.76
N ALA A 54 7.79 6.20 -2.82
CA ALA A 54 8.68 5.78 -1.75
C ALA A 54 8.41 4.34 -1.34
N LEU A 55 9.47 3.65 -0.92
CA LEU A 55 9.44 2.27 -0.44
C LEU A 55 10.40 2.12 0.74
N ARG A 56 9.92 1.50 1.83
CA ARG A 56 10.74 1.16 3.01
C ARG A 56 10.42 -0.24 3.50
N TYR A 57 11.43 -0.96 3.95
CA TYR A 57 11.23 -2.20 4.69
C TYR A 57 10.83 -1.89 6.14
N LEU A 58 9.84 -2.64 6.65
CA LEU A 58 9.42 -2.58 8.05
C LEU A 58 10.01 -3.75 8.82
N ASP A 59 10.87 -3.45 9.80
CA ASP A 59 11.51 -4.46 10.63
C ASP A 59 10.53 -5.10 11.65
N HIS A 60 11.00 -6.17 12.29
CA HIS A 60 10.27 -6.87 13.35
C HIS A 60 9.88 -6.00 14.55
N ARG A 61 10.54 -4.84 14.75
CA ARG A 61 10.22 -3.91 15.84
C ARG A 61 8.96 -3.09 15.52
N GLY A 62 8.47 -3.15 14.28
CA GLY A 62 7.18 -2.57 13.90
C GLY A 62 7.13 -1.07 14.15
N ARG A 63 8.24 -0.36 13.89
CA ARG A 63 8.35 1.09 14.11
C ARG A 63 7.55 1.87 13.06
N LEU A 64 6.22 1.74 13.11
CA LEU A 64 5.28 2.29 12.12
C LEU A 64 5.45 3.79 11.92
N ARG A 65 5.59 4.56 13.00
CA ARG A 65 5.83 6.01 12.90
C ARG A 65 7.12 6.34 12.16
N ALA A 66 8.20 5.60 12.44
CA ALA A 66 9.49 5.84 11.79
C ALA A 66 9.41 5.50 10.30
N ALA A 67 8.86 4.34 9.95
CA ALA A 67 8.68 3.95 8.55
C ALA A 67 7.79 4.94 7.79
N LEU A 68 6.69 5.40 8.40
CA LEU A 68 5.80 6.41 7.82
C LEU A 68 6.52 7.75 7.61
N ARG A 69 7.30 8.21 8.59
CA ARG A 69 8.11 9.42 8.46
C ARG A 69 9.10 9.30 7.30
N ASP A 70 9.82 8.19 7.23
CA ASP A 70 10.86 8.00 6.22
C ASP A 70 10.29 7.98 4.80
N VAL A 71 9.12 7.36 4.57
CA VAL A 71 8.45 7.40 3.24
C VAL A 71 7.89 8.78 2.90
N LEU A 72 7.40 9.53 3.89
CA LEU A 72 6.93 10.91 3.70
C LEU A 72 8.09 11.86 3.36
N GLU A 73 9.25 11.69 4.00
CA GLU A 73 10.47 12.44 3.71
C GLU A 73 10.99 12.13 2.30
N ASP A 74 11.04 10.86 1.91
CA ASP A 74 11.42 10.45 0.56
C ASP A 74 10.52 11.07 -0.51
N ALA A 75 9.21 11.01 -0.30
CA ALA A 75 8.25 11.63 -1.21
C ALA A 75 8.47 13.14 -1.34
N ARG A 76 8.74 13.84 -0.24
CA ARG A 76 9.07 15.28 -0.26
C ARG A 76 10.38 15.55 -1.00
N LYS A 77 11.41 14.73 -0.80
CA LYS A 77 12.69 14.82 -1.53
C LYS A 77 12.50 14.58 -3.03
N ALA A 78 11.58 13.71 -3.42
CA ALA A 78 11.15 13.51 -4.79
C ALA A 78 10.27 14.66 -5.36
N GLY A 79 10.05 15.73 -4.60
CA GLY A 79 9.28 16.91 -5.03
C GLY A 79 7.77 16.83 -4.79
N VAL A 80 7.29 15.79 -4.09
CA VAL A 80 5.86 15.60 -3.84
C VAL A 80 5.36 16.56 -2.75
N ARG A 81 4.48 17.49 -3.14
CA ARG A 81 3.75 18.36 -2.19
C ARG A 81 2.50 17.66 -1.68
N ILE A 82 2.58 17.13 -0.47
CA ILE A 82 1.51 16.33 0.15
C ILE A 82 0.44 17.26 0.74
N GLY A 83 -0.80 17.13 0.25
CA GLY A 83 -1.96 17.86 0.78
C GLY A 83 -2.84 16.98 1.67
N ARG A 84 -3.12 15.75 1.23
CA ARG A 84 -3.91 14.77 1.97
C ARG A 84 -3.24 13.42 2.00
N LEU A 85 -3.31 12.76 3.16
CA LEU A 85 -2.73 11.45 3.43
C LEU A 85 -3.83 10.44 3.75
N TYR A 86 -3.90 9.36 2.97
CA TYR A 86 -4.77 8.21 3.23
C TYR A 86 -3.96 7.11 3.90
N LEU A 87 -4.42 6.62 5.06
CA LEU A 87 -3.72 5.57 5.80
C LEU A 87 -4.57 4.31 5.96
N ASP A 88 -3.91 3.16 6.14
CA ASP A 88 -4.55 1.96 6.66
C ASP A 88 -4.95 2.07 8.12
N ARG A 89 -5.95 1.29 8.52
CA ARG A 89 -6.44 1.16 9.90
C ARG A 89 -5.33 0.84 10.89
N GLU A 90 -4.27 0.17 10.44
CA GLU A 90 -3.15 -0.19 11.32
C GLU A 90 -2.30 1.03 11.74
N PHE A 91 -2.43 2.15 11.03
CA PHE A 91 -1.84 3.42 11.44
C PHE A 91 -2.74 4.22 12.42
N TYR A 92 -3.95 3.74 12.73
CA TYR A 92 -4.82 4.36 13.74
C TYR A 92 -4.28 4.13 15.16
N THR A 93 -3.24 4.89 15.50
CA THR A 93 -2.61 4.88 16.84
C THR A 93 -2.43 6.31 17.34
N TYR A 94 -2.45 6.49 18.66
CA TYR A 94 -2.21 7.80 19.26
C TYR A 94 -0.86 8.37 18.85
N GLU A 95 0.21 7.55 18.88
CA GLU A 95 1.57 7.99 18.54
C GLU A 95 1.67 8.54 17.11
N VAL A 96 1.12 7.82 16.13
CA VAL A 96 1.16 8.23 14.71
C VAL A 96 0.29 9.46 14.47
N LEU A 97 -0.96 9.46 14.93
CA LEU A 97 -1.89 10.56 14.65
C LEU A 97 -1.50 11.84 15.41
N ASN A 98 -0.98 11.71 16.63
CA ASN A 98 -0.49 12.88 17.37
C ASN A 98 0.71 13.51 16.66
N TRP A 99 1.64 12.70 16.14
CA TRP A 99 2.77 13.20 15.35
C TRP A 99 2.30 13.86 14.04
N LEU A 100 1.42 13.21 13.26
CA LEU A 100 0.88 13.77 12.02
C LEU A 100 0.11 15.08 12.22
N ARG A 101 -0.48 15.29 13.41
CA ARG A 101 -1.14 16.55 13.76
C ARG A 101 -0.15 17.70 13.75
N HIS A 102 1.05 17.48 14.28
CA HIS A 102 2.11 18.48 14.32
C HIS A 102 2.73 18.74 12.94
N GLU A 103 2.67 17.77 12.03
CA GLU A 103 3.07 17.95 10.62
C GLU A 103 2.06 18.79 9.80
N GLY A 104 0.89 19.11 10.35
CA GLY A 104 -0.14 19.90 9.66
C GLY A 104 -0.84 19.18 8.50
N LEU A 105 -0.72 17.85 8.42
CA LEU A 105 -1.30 17.06 7.34
C LEU A 105 -2.79 16.80 7.55
N THR A 106 -3.55 16.80 6.45
CA THR A 106 -4.92 16.28 6.45
C THR A 106 -4.87 14.77 6.27
N VAL A 107 -5.36 14.02 7.24
CA VAL A 107 -5.28 12.55 7.27
C VAL A 107 -6.67 11.95 7.31
N ILE A 108 -6.90 10.91 6.50
CA ILE A 108 -8.09 10.05 6.61
C ILE A 108 -7.63 8.62 6.88
N VAL A 109 -8.11 8.03 7.96
CA VAL A 109 -7.80 6.66 8.36
C VAL A 109 -9.09 5.92 8.76
N PRO A 110 -9.35 4.70 8.26
CA PRO A 110 -10.53 3.93 8.67
C PRO A 110 -10.34 3.37 10.08
N LEU A 111 -11.44 3.19 10.82
CA LEU A 111 -11.38 2.61 12.16
C LEU A 111 -11.73 1.12 12.15
N ARG A 112 -11.02 0.37 13.00
CA ARG A 112 -11.45 -0.96 13.43
C ARG A 112 -12.17 -0.84 14.77
N LEU A 113 -13.49 -0.99 14.74
CA LEU A 113 -14.33 -0.76 15.91
C LEU A 113 -14.47 -1.98 16.81
N GLY A 114 -14.25 -1.75 18.10
CA GLY A 114 -14.68 -2.66 19.17
C GLY A 114 -16.20 -2.61 19.40
N SER A 115 -16.73 -3.55 20.16
CA SER A 115 -18.18 -3.67 20.43
C SER A 115 -18.81 -2.39 20.99
N SER A 116 -18.14 -1.71 21.92
CA SER A 116 -18.62 -0.45 22.51
C SER A 116 -18.64 0.70 21.50
N GLN A 117 -17.60 0.82 20.68
CA GLN A 117 -17.50 1.86 19.66
C GLN A 117 -18.53 1.65 18.54
N ARG A 118 -18.85 0.39 18.20
CA ARG A 118 -19.93 0.07 17.26
C ARG A 118 -21.27 0.59 17.75
N LYS A 119 -21.65 0.32 19.00
CA LYS A 119 -22.88 0.87 19.59
C LYS A 119 -22.92 2.40 19.54
N ARG A 120 -21.76 3.06 19.66
CA ARG A 120 -21.64 4.51 19.62
C ARG A 120 -21.73 5.11 18.21
N TRP A 121 -21.28 4.42 17.17
CA TRP A 121 -21.13 5.02 15.84
C TRP A 121 -21.87 4.30 14.71
N GLU A 122 -22.36 3.09 14.93
CA GLU A 122 -23.15 2.32 13.96
C GLU A 122 -24.65 2.51 14.24
N HIS A 123 -25.12 3.77 14.20
CA HIS A 123 -26.51 4.12 14.43
C HIS A 123 -27.04 5.17 13.45
N GLY A 124 -28.36 5.20 13.29
CA GLY A 124 -29.04 6.14 12.40
C GLY A 124 -28.92 5.79 10.91
N GLN A 125 -29.69 6.50 10.09
CA GLN A 125 -29.80 6.23 8.65
C GLN A 125 -29.06 7.26 7.77
N LYS A 126 -28.49 8.30 8.38
CA LYS A 126 -27.81 9.40 7.67
C LYS A 126 -26.37 9.49 8.14
N SER A 127 -25.48 9.86 7.23
CA SER A 127 -24.08 10.15 7.57
C SER A 127 -23.99 11.33 8.53
N TYR A 128 -23.08 11.28 9.49
CA TYR A 128 -22.85 12.36 10.46
C TYR A 128 -21.38 12.44 10.89
N VAL A 129 -21.03 13.55 11.55
CA VAL A 129 -19.72 13.74 12.21
C VAL A 129 -19.91 13.61 13.71
N SER A 130 -19.04 12.85 14.37
CA SER A 130 -18.95 12.74 15.82
C SER A 130 -17.57 13.20 16.27
N GLU A 131 -17.49 13.86 17.42
CA GLU A 131 -16.21 14.17 18.06
C GLU A 131 -15.70 12.95 18.86
N HIS A 132 -14.38 12.74 18.85
CA HIS A 132 -13.72 11.68 19.58
C HIS A 132 -12.38 12.13 20.14
N LEU A 133 -12.12 11.80 21.39
CA LEU A 133 -10.82 11.99 22.03
C LEU A 133 -10.07 10.66 22.02
N LEU A 134 -9.04 10.56 21.19
CA LEU A 134 -8.15 9.41 21.18
C LEU A 134 -7.16 9.54 22.36
N LYS A 135 -7.20 8.58 23.27
CA LYS A 135 -6.32 8.55 24.45
C LYS A 135 -5.03 7.81 24.14
N ASP A 136 -3.93 8.27 24.73
CA ASP A 136 -2.70 7.48 24.82
C ASP A 136 -2.95 6.27 25.71
N SER A 137 -2.63 5.07 25.23
CA SER A 137 -2.77 3.84 26.02
C SER A 137 -1.88 3.83 27.26
N LYS A 138 -0.77 4.58 27.25
CA LYS A 138 0.13 4.76 28.40
C LYS A 138 -0.30 5.89 29.33
N GLY A 139 -1.34 6.65 28.97
CA GLY A 139 -1.87 7.76 29.77
C GLY A 139 -0.91 8.95 29.94
N ARG A 140 0.18 9.04 29.16
CA ARG A 140 1.20 10.08 29.30
C ARG A 140 0.89 11.32 28.47
N GLY A 141 0.19 11.14 27.34
CA GLY A 141 -0.19 12.21 26.44
C GLY A 141 -1.59 12.79 26.72
N ALA A 142 -1.76 14.09 26.47
CA ALA A 142 -3.07 14.72 26.45
C ALA A 142 -3.98 14.08 25.38
N PRO A 143 -5.29 13.89 25.62
CA PRO A 143 -6.19 13.31 24.64
C PRO A 143 -6.16 14.06 23.30
N LEU A 144 -6.09 13.32 22.20
CA LEU A 144 -6.02 13.85 20.85
C LEU A 144 -7.45 14.02 20.30
N PRO A 145 -7.93 15.25 20.03
CA PRO A 145 -9.22 15.46 19.39
C PRO A 145 -9.19 15.04 17.92
N LEU A 146 -10.19 14.25 17.53
CA LEU A 146 -10.41 13.73 16.19
C LEU A 146 -11.87 13.93 15.79
N ARG A 147 -12.11 14.19 14.50
CA ARG A 147 -13.44 14.11 13.90
C ARG A 147 -13.64 12.70 13.37
N ILE A 148 -14.74 12.07 13.77
CA ILE A 148 -15.16 10.76 13.28
C ILE A 148 -16.25 10.97 12.25
N HIS A 149 -15.94 10.65 11.00
CA HIS A 149 -16.90 10.68 9.91
C HIS A 149 -17.57 9.32 9.83
N VAL A 150 -18.85 9.27 10.18
CA VAL A 150 -19.70 8.10 10.01
C VAL A 150 -20.41 8.25 8.68
N VAL A 151 -20.00 7.48 7.68
CA VAL A 151 -20.62 7.45 6.35
C VAL A 151 -21.58 6.27 6.29
N VAL A 152 -22.87 6.56 6.14
CA VAL A 152 -23.92 5.56 6.03
C VAL A 152 -24.22 5.32 4.55
N ARG A 153 -24.16 4.06 4.11
CA ARG A 153 -24.57 3.64 2.77
C ARG A 153 -25.58 2.51 2.89
N TYR A 154 -26.60 2.52 2.05
CA TYR A 154 -27.53 1.39 1.97
C TYR A 154 -26.93 0.27 1.11
N GLN A 155 -26.94 -0.96 1.63
CA GLN A 155 -26.55 -2.16 0.89
C GLN A 155 -27.80 -2.73 0.22
N MET A 156 -27.80 -2.76 -1.12
CA MET A 156 -28.87 -3.34 -1.94
C MET A 156 -28.56 -4.80 -2.30
N GLY A 157 -28.06 -5.61 -1.37
CA GLY A 157 -27.71 -7.02 -1.63
C GLY A 157 -26.47 -7.23 -2.51
N GLU A 158 -25.85 -6.16 -3.06
CA GLU A 158 -24.71 -6.22 -3.99
C GLU A 158 -23.53 -7.05 -3.48
N ARG A 159 -23.32 -7.12 -2.16
CA ARG A 159 -22.21 -7.85 -1.55
C ARG A 159 -22.72 -8.85 -0.53
N PHE A 160 -22.53 -10.13 -0.83
CA PHE A 160 -22.89 -11.26 0.05
C PHE A 160 -24.37 -11.32 0.45
N GLY A 161 -25.29 -10.80 -0.37
CA GLY A 161 -26.73 -10.83 -0.10
C GLY A 161 -27.16 -10.01 1.12
N LYS A 162 -26.33 -9.07 1.59
CA LYS A 162 -26.63 -8.27 2.78
C LYS A 162 -27.49 -7.07 2.41
N HIS A 163 -28.59 -6.92 3.14
CA HIS A 163 -29.50 -5.78 3.06
C HIS A 163 -29.36 -4.91 4.31
N GLY A 164 -29.45 -3.58 4.14
CA GLY A 164 -29.49 -2.63 5.25
C GLY A 164 -28.33 -1.62 5.26
N CYS A 165 -28.20 -0.90 6.38
CA CYS A 165 -27.20 0.17 6.49
C CYS A 165 -25.79 -0.39 6.72
N GLN A 166 -24.88 -0.03 5.83
CA GLN A 166 -23.44 -0.16 6.03
C GLN A 166 -22.87 1.13 6.62
N TYR A 167 -22.15 0.97 7.73
CA TYR A 167 -21.43 2.06 8.37
C TYR A 167 -19.96 1.98 8.00
N LEU A 168 -19.46 3.05 7.38
CA LEU A 168 -18.06 3.22 7.02
C LEU A 168 -17.51 4.37 7.84
N ILE A 169 -16.61 4.04 8.77
CA ILE A 169 -16.24 4.95 9.87
C ILE A 169 -14.78 5.31 9.74
N TYR A 170 -14.52 6.62 9.66
CA TYR A 170 -13.20 7.19 9.41
C TYR A 170 -12.84 8.22 10.47
N ALA A 171 -11.59 8.23 10.89
CA ALA A 171 -11.02 9.30 11.69
C ALA A 171 -10.35 10.26 10.72
N VAL A 172 -10.71 11.52 10.87
CA VAL A 172 -10.19 12.62 10.09
C VAL A 172 -9.40 13.52 11.02
N LEU A 173 -8.11 13.65 10.71
CA LEU A 173 -7.18 14.56 11.37
C LEU A 173 -6.88 15.71 10.40
N GLY A 174 -6.85 16.94 10.90
CA GLY A 174 -6.66 18.12 10.06
C GLY A 174 -7.96 18.66 9.45
N GLY A 175 -7.82 19.77 8.72
CA GLY A 175 -8.93 20.61 8.24
C GLY A 175 -9.19 21.88 9.06
N LEU A 176 -8.19 22.37 9.80
CA LEU A 176 -8.20 23.69 10.47
C LEU A 176 -7.55 24.80 9.63
N SER A 177 -6.99 24.47 8.46
CA SER A 177 -6.51 25.47 7.51
C SER A 177 -7.71 26.04 6.74
N LEU A 178 -7.76 27.36 6.61
CA LEU A 178 -8.81 28.12 5.88
C LEU A 178 -8.88 27.77 4.37
N ASP A 179 -7.91 27.01 3.86
CA ASP A 179 -7.94 26.49 2.50
C ASP A 179 -8.96 25.35 2.36
N ALA A 180 -10.05 25.59 1.63
CA ALA A 180 -11.10 24.62 1.29
C ALA A 180 -10.58 23.29 0.68
N ARG A 181 -9.33 23.26 0.19
CA ARG A 181 -8.66 22.06 -0.34
C ARG A 181 -8.29 21.05 0.76
N HIS A 182 -8.09 21.51 2.00
CA HIS A 182 -7.72 20.67 3.15
C HIS A 182 -8.93 20.21 3.96
N GLU A 183 -10.11 20.79 3.74
CA GLU A 183 -11.32 20.27 4.33
C GLU A 183 -11.69 18.91 3.69
N VAL A 184 -12.21 18.01 4.51
CA VAL A 184 -12.74 16.72 4.07
C VAL A 184 -14.26 16.79 4.24
N PRO A 185 -15.04 16.96 3.16
CA PRO A 185 -16.49 16.96 3.28
C PRO A 185 -17.00 15.57 3.67
N LEU A 186 -17.89 15.49 4.65
CA LEU A 186 -18.47 14.23 5.14
C LEU A 186 -18.97 13.33 3.99
N ARG A 187 -19.74 13.91 3.06
CA ARG A 187 -20.33 13.18 1.90
C ARG A 187 -19.27 12.59 0.96
N LYS A 188 -18.09 13.22 0.86
CA LYS A 188 -17.00 12.79 -0.02
C LYS A 188 -15.96 11.92 0.68
N THR A 189 -15.98 11.81 2.02
CA THR A 189 -14.97 11.07 2.81
C THR A 189 -14.73 9.67 2.27
N HIS A 190 -15.79 8.89 2.04
CA HIS A 190 -15.65 7.53 1.54
C HIS A 190 -15.11 7.49 0.11
N GLU A 191 -15.57 8.37 -0.78
CA GLU A 191 -15.08 8.44 -2.17
C GLU A 191 -13.60 8.84 -2.23
N LEU A 192 -13.21 9.87 -1.46
CA LEU A 192 -11.83 10.32 -1.32
C LEU A 192 -10.94 9.20 -0.80
N TYR A 193 -11.35 8.55 0.29
CA TYR A 193 -10.64 7.40 0.82
C TYR A 193 -10.62 6.25 -0.19
N ARG A 194 -11.67 6.06 -0.99
CA ARG A 194 -11.73 4.99 -1.98
C ARG A 194 -10.69 5.15 -3.08
N ARG A 195 -10.19 6.37 -3.31
CA ARG A 195 -9.08 6.60 -4.24
C ARG A 195 -7.82 5.85 -3.86
N ARG A 196 -7.69 5.37 -2.61
CA ARG A 196 -6.63 4.44 -2.15
C ARG A 196 -6.87 2.98 -2.58
N PHE A 197 -8.09 2.53 -2.90
CA PHE A 197 -8.33 1.11 -3.25
C PHE A 197 -7.96 0.80 -4.69
N GLY A 198 -7.00 -0.12 -4.88
CA GLY A 198 -6.31 -0.39 -6.16
C GLY A 198 -4.83 -0.72 -5.97
N ILE A 199 -4.30 -0.53 -4.75
CA ILE A 199 -2.93 -0.87 -4.37
C ILE A 199 -2.72 -2.38 -4.45
N GLU A 200 -3.74 -3.16 -4.08
CA GLU A 200 -3.72 -4.60 -4.28
C GLU A 200 -3.64 -5.00 -5.77
N SER A 201 -4.29 -4.23 -6.66
CA SER A 201 -4.19 -4.42 -8.11
C SER A 201 -2.81 -4.01 -8.63
N SER A 202 -2.27 -2.87 -8.18
CA SER A 202 -0.91 -2.41 -8.48
C SER A 202 0.14 -3.44 -8.06
N TYR A 203 0.05 -3.95 -6.82
CA TYR A 203 0.93 -5.02 -6.37
C TYR A 203 0.79 -6.28 -7.22
N ARG A 204 -0.42 -6.65 -7.65
CA ARG A 204 -0.62 -7.80 -8.54
C ARG A 204 0.08 -7.60 -9.89
N ILE A 205 0.11 -6.36 -10.40
CA ILE A 205 0.80 -5.98 -11.63
C ILE A 205 2.32 -6.02 -11.41
N ALA A 206 2.83 -5.31 -10.39
CA ALA A 206 4.25 -5.33 -10.03
C ALA A 206 4.77 -6.74 -9.74
N HIS A 207 3.93 -7.62 -9.18
CA HIS A 207 4.26 -9.03 -8.96
C HIS A 207 4.62 -9.79 -10.25
N GLN A 208 4.14 -9.36 -11.42
CA GLN A 208 4.51 -9.96 -12.71
C GLN A 208 5.97 -9.68 -13.07
N ALA A 209 6.51 -8.55 -12.61
CA ALA A 209 7.92 -8.18 -12.80
C ALA A 209 8.84 -8.73 -11.70
N LEU A 210 8.30 -9.29 -10.62
CA LEU A 210 9.10 -9.81 -9.52
C LEU A 210 9.78 -11.14 -9.90
N PRO A 211 11.11 -11.25 -9.73
CA PRO A 211 11.80 -12.50 -9.96
C PRO A 211 11.40 -13.55 -8.92
N ARG A 212 11.27 -14.80 -9.35
CA ARG A 212 11.17 -15.93 -8.42
C ARG A 212 12.51 -16.08 -7.69
N THR A 213 12.51 -15.84 -6.38
CA THR A 213 13.75 -15.84 -5.58
C THR A 213 13.59 -16.59 -4.26
N CYS A 214 14.61 -17.38 -3.91
CA CYS A 214 14.78 -18.00 -2.60
C CYS A 214 15.64 -17.15 -1.65
N ALA A 215 16.03 -15.94 -2.06
CA ALA A 215 16.89 -15.08 -1.26
C ALA A 215 16.22 -14.73 0.08
N ARG A 216 16.96 -14.96 1.17
CA ARG A 216 16.56 -14.59 2.55
C ARG A 216 17.00 -13.18 2.94
N SER A 217 17.83 -12.55 2.11
CA SER A 217 18.39 -11.22 2.34
C SER A 217 17.34 -10.15 2.06
N VAL A 218 17.03 -9.34 3.07
CA VAL A 218 16.09 -8.20 2.95
C VAL A 218 16.54 -7.20 1.89
N PRO A 219 17.82 -6.76 1.82
CA PRO A 219 18.29 -5.87 0.78
C PRO A 219 17.97 -6.34 -0.64
N TRP A 220 18.24 -7.60 -0.96
CA TRP A 220 17.97 -8.14 -2.31
C TRP A 220 16.48 -8.17 -2.63
N ARG A 221 15.64 -8.55 -1.68
CA ARG A 221 14.19 -8.56 -1.88
C ARG A 221 13.62 -7.15 -2.02
N LEU A 222 14.12 -6.21 -1.23
CA LEU A 222 13.75 -4.81 -1.32
C LEU A 222 14.15 -4.23 -2.68
N LEU A 223 15.34 -4.55 -3.17
CA LEU A 223 15.80 -4.15 -4.51
C LEU A 223 14.87 -4.70 -5.60
N TYR A 224 14.54 -5.99 -5.56
CA TYR A 224 13.63 -6.58 -6.55
C TYR A 224 12.25 -5.94 -6.53
N LEU A 225 11.70 -5.68 -5.35
CA LEU A 225 10.43 -4.97 -5.21
C LEU A 225 10.53 -3.53 -5.72
N GLY A 226 11.62 -2.83 -5.40
CA GLY A 226 11.87 -1.48 -5.92
C GLY A 226 11.90 -1.45 -7.44
N VAL A 227 12.65 -2.36 -8.08
CA VAL A 227 12.71 -2.47 -9.55
C VAL A 227 11.32 -2.78 -10.13
N ALA A 228 10.57 -3.72 -9.54
CA ALA A 228 9.23 -4.04 -10.02
C ALA A 228 8.27 -2.85 -9.95
N LEU A 229 8.31 -2.07 -8.86
CA LEU A 229 7.50 -0.86 -8.70
C LEU A 229 7.95 0.27 -9.64
N MET A 230 9.25 0.38 -9.93
CA MET A 230 9.75 1.31 -10.94
C MET A 230 9.23 0.96 -12.33
N LEU A 231 9.24 -0.33 -12.71
CA LEU A 231 8.68 -0.78 -13.98
C LEU A 231 7.17 -0.53 -14.07
N GLU A 232 6.43 -0.75 -12.98
CA GLU A 232 5.00 -0.39 -12.90
C GLU A 232 4.80 1.13 -13.10
N ASN A 233 5.60 1.96 -12.44
CA ASN A 233 5.53 3.42 -12.60
C ASN A 233 5.79 3.84 -14.03
N GLU A 234 6.84 3.31 -14.68
CA GLU A 234 7.14 3.60 -16.08
C GLU A 234 5.98 3.18 -17.00
N TRP A 235 5.40 2.01 -16.77
CA TRP A 235 4.21 1.57 -17.48
C TRP A 235 3.04 2.54 -17.32
N VAL A 236 2.77 3.00 -16.09
CA VAL A 236 1.72 3.99 -15.84
C VAL A 236 2.04 5.30 -16.58
N ILE A 237 3.27 5.80 -16.53
CA ILE A 237 3.68 7.03 -17.21
C ILE A 237 3.48 6.91 -18.72
N LEU A 238 3.93 5.81 -19.33
CA LEU A 238 3.73 5.53 -20.75
C LEU A 238 2.26 5.47 -21.11
N ARG A 239 1.42 4.86 -20.25
CA ARG A 239 -0.03 4.86 -20.46
C ARG A 239 -0.62 6.26 -20.42
N LEU A 240 -0.17 7.10 -19.49
CA LEU A 240 -0.63 8.50 -19.41
C LEU A 240 -0.20 9.30 -20.64
N GLN A 241 0.98 9.03 -21.20
CA GLN A 241 1.52 9.76 -22.34
C GLN A 241 0.92 9.30 -23.69
N TYR A 242 0.77 8.00 -23.89
CA TYR A 242 0.49 7.43 -25.22
C TYR A 242 -0.87 6.73 -25.34
N THR A 243 -1.51 6.38 -24.21
CA THR A 243 -2.81 5.64 -24.21
C THR A 243 -3.94 6.42 -23.58
N SER A 244 -3.70 7.70 -23.25
CA SER A 244 -4.72 8.58 -22.69
C SER A 244 -5.49 9.27 -23.81
N GLU A 245 -6.82 9.22 -23.70
CA GLU A 245 -7.72 9.98 -24.54
C GLU A 245 -8.39 11.05 -23.70
N GLY A 246 -8.42 12.30 -24.19
CA GLY A 246 -9.13 13.39 -23.53
C GLY A 246 -10.62 13.06 -23.38
N ARG A 247 -11.18 13.21 -22.18
CA ARG A 247 -12.60 13.02 -21.92
C ARG A 247 -13.17 14.11 -21.03
N GLN A 248 -14.42 14.49 -21.27
CA GLN A 248 -15.16 15.33 -20.34
C GLN A 248 -15.42 14.57 -19.03
N GLY A 249 -15.00 15.15 -17.91
CA GLY A 249 -15.21 14.58 -16.58
C GLY A 249 -14.12 14.98 -15.57
N PRO A 250 -14.24 14.54 -14.31
CA PRO A 250 -13.33 14.92 -13.23
C PRO A 250 -11.86 14.52 -13.44
N THR A 251 -11.60 13.50 -14.26
CA THR A 251 -10.25 13.06 -14.64
C THR A 251 -9.66 13.86 -15.79
N GLY A 252 -10.49 14.43 -16.66
CA GLY A 252 -10.07 15.02 -17.94
C GLY A 252 -9.56 14.00 -18.98
N MET A 253 -9.46 12.72 -18.62
CA MET A 253 -8.87 11.67 -19.46
C MET A 253 -9.47 10.29 -19.16
N ALA A 254 -9.42 9.40 -20.15
CA ALA A 254 -9.63 7.97 -20.01
C ALA A 254 -8.42 7.20 -20.54
N LEU A 255 -8.04 6.13 -19.85
CA LEU A 255 -6.96 5.25 -20.26
C LEU A 255 -7.51 4.06 -21.03
N ARG A 256 -6.95 3.79 -22.21
CA ARG A 256 -7.27 2.60 -22.99
C ARG A 256 -6.34 1.46 -22.61
N GLU A 257 -6.84 0.59 -21.74
CA GLU A 257 -6.07 -0.52 -21.16
C GLU A 257 -5.60 -1.54 -22.21
N GLU A 258 -6.33 -1.63 -23.32
CA GLU A 258 -6.03 -2.53 -24.42
C GLU A 258 -4.81 -2.12 -25.26
N LEU A 259 -4.37 -0.86 -25.17
CA LEU A 259 -3.28 -0.35 -26.02
C LEU A 259 -1.88 -0.65 -25.48
N LEU A 260 -1.75 -0.81 -24.17
CA LEU A 260 -0.47 -1.11 -23.53
C LEU A 260 -0.71 -1.86 -22.22
N ARG A 261 -0.66 -3.19 -22.28
CA ARG A 261 -0.67 -4.04 -21.09
C ARG A 261 0.70 -4.04 -20.45
N PHE A 262 0.76 -4.39 -19.16
CA PHE A 262 2.04 -4.45 -18.45
C PHE A 262 2.96 -5.53 -19.03
N GLU A 263 2.37 -6.66 -19.44
CA GLU A 263 3.07 -7.77 -20.11
C GLU A 263 3.77 -7.30 -21.39
N ASP A 264 3.11 -6.46 -22.21
CA ASP A 264 3.68 -5.90 -23.44
C ASP A 264 4.94 -5.07 -23.14
N LEU A 265 4.92 -4.26 -22.06
CA LEU A 265 6.11 -3.51 -21.65
C LEU A 265 7.25 -4.44 -21.24
N LEU A 266 6.97 -5.48 -20.47
CA LEU A 266 7.99 -6.43 -20.02
C LEU A 266 8.61 -7.17 -21.21
N GLU A 267 7.81 -7.54 -22.21
CA GLU A 267 8.30 -8.17 -23.44
C GLU A 267 9.18 -7.20 -24.25
N LEU A 268 8.77 -5.95 -24.43
CA LEU A 268 9.56 -4.93 -25.12
C LEU A 268 10.91 -4.68 -24.41
N LEU A 269 10.90 -4.63 -23.08
CA LEU A 269 12.13 -4.49 -22.28
C LEU A 269 13.02 -5.72 -22.42
N PHE A 270 12.45 -6.93 -22.35
CA PHE A 270 13.20 -8.17 -22.53
C PHE A 270 13.87 -8.24 -23.91
N LEU A 271 13.14 -7.91 -24.98
CA LEU A 271 13.69 -7.85 -26.34
C LEU A 271 14.80 -6.80 -26.46
N SER A 272 14.59 -5.62 -25.87
CA SER A 272 15.57 -4.53 -25.91
C SER A 272 16.86 -4.89 -25.18
N VAL A 273 16.74 -5.45 -23.97
CA VAL A 273 17.89 -5.93 -23.17
C VAL A 273 18.60 -7.06 -23.89
N SER A 274 17.86 -8.02 -24.45
CA SER A 274 18.41 -9.13 -25.24
C SER A 274 19.20 -8.65 -26.46
N ARG A 275 18.73 -7.59 -27.13
CA ARG A 275 19.43 -6.99 -28.27
C ARG A 275 20.74 -6.30 -27.85
N ILE A 276 20.77 -5.66 -26.69
CA ILE A 276 21.95 -4.92 -26.19
C ILE A 276 23.00 -5.88 -25.62
N LEU A 277 22.58 -6.83 -24.78
CA LEU A 277 23.48 -7.73 -24.06
C LEU A 277 23.79 -9.02 -24.83
N GLY A 278 23.05 -9.29 -25.90
CA GLY A 278 23.04 -10.59 -26.57
C GLY A 278 22.23 -11.63 -25.78
N ILE A 279 21.69 -12.63 -26.49
CA ILE A 279 21.02 -13.75 -25.86
C ILE A 279 22.06 -14.83 -25.54
N ILE A 280 22.20 -15.17 -24.26
CA ILE A 280 23.04 -16.29 -23.83
C ILE A 280 22.29 -17.59 -24.17
N HIS A 281 22.60 -18.19 -25.32
CA HIS A 281 21.98 -19.44 -25.79
C HIS A 281 22.61 -20.71 -25.20
N VAL A 282 23.77 -20.61 -24.52
CA VAL A 282 24.53 -21.77 -24.05
C VAL A 282 24.91 -21.61 -22.57
N VAL A 283 24.28 -22.40 -21.71
CA VAL A 283 24.79 -22.66 -20.35
C VAL A 283 25.81 -23.81 -20.47
N GLY A 284 27.04 -23.47 -20.81
CA GLY A 284 28.13 -24.45 -20.96
C GLY A 284 28.67 -24.90 -19.60
N ASN A 285 28.93 -26.21 -19.46
CA ASN A 285 29.46 -26.92 -18.28
C ASN A 285 28.52 -27.03 -17.05
N PRO A 286 27.46 -27.86 -17.12
CA PRO A 286 26.93 -28.45 -15.89
C PRO A 286 28.06 -29.27 -15.25
N LYS A 287 28.62 -28.80 -14.13
CA LYS A 287 29.46 -29.67 -13.30
C LYS A 287 28.65 -30.93 -12.97
N PRO A 288 29.24 -32.13 -13.07
CA PRO A 288 28.53 -33.34 -12.68
C PRO A 288 28.02 -33.17 -11.24
N PRO A 289 26.79 -33.65 -10.94
CA PRO A 289 26.25 -33.54 -9.60
C PRO A 289 27.25 -34.13 -8.60
N PRO A 290 27.46 -33.49 -7.43
CA PRO A 290 28.42 -33.95 -6.44
C PRO A 290 28.17 -35.42 -6.12
N ALA A 291 29.23 -36.24 -6.02
CA ALA A 291 29.16 -37.69 -5.83
C ALA A 291 28.30 -38.14 -4.62
N ARG A 292 27.98 -37.23 -3.70
CA ARG A 292 27.04 -37.45 -2.59
C ARG A 292 25.60 -37.70 -3.03
N LEU A 293 25.17 -37.27 -4.23
CA LEU A 293 23.84 -37.59 -4.76
C LEU A 293 23.70 -39.06 -5.18
N LYS A 294 24.80 -39.74 -5.54
CA LYS A 294 24.79 -41.19 -5.81
C LYS A 294 24.53 -42.05 -4.56
N ARG A 295 24.73 -41.52 -3.34
CA ARG A 295 24.46 -42.26 -2.09
C ARG A 295 22.98 -42.43 -1.75
N TRP A 296 22.09 -41.70 -2.44
CA TRP A 296 20.66 -41.69 -2.14
C TRP A 296 19.80 -42.49 -3.13
N GLY A 297 20.41 -43.40 -3.90
CA GLY A 297 19.68 -44.42 -4.67
C GLY A 297 18.70 -43.89 -5.73
N MET A 298 18.74 -42.61 -6.08
CA MET A 298 17.93 -42.07 -7.18
C MET A 298 18.69 -42.28 -8.49
N SER A 299 18.36 -43.36 -9.20
CA SER A 299 18.64 -43.47 -10.63
C SER A 299 17.76 -42.46 -11.38
N LEU A 300 18.40 -41.62 -12.20
CA LEU A 300 17.71 -40.92 -13.28
C LEU A 300 17.22 -41.93 -14.32
#